data_AF-A0A919UYN1-F1
#
_entry.id   AF-A0A919UYN1-F1
#
_cell.length_a   1.000
_cell.length_b   1.000
_cell.length_c   1.000
_cell.angle_alpha   90.00
_cell.angle_beta   90.00
_cell.angle_gamma   90.00
#
_symmetry.space_group_name_H-M   'P 1'
#
loop_
_entity.id
_entity.type
_entity.pdbx_description
1 polymer ?
#
loop_
_entity_poly.entity_id
_entity_poly.type
_entity_poly.pdbx_seq_one_letter_code
_entity_poly.pdbx_strand_id
1 'polypeptide(L)'
;MLAVRAGTPYLPWHDPREATRLLRYALHREGFTHTYQSSGNGMSVLSVTTELTVWCRKGTFVWDEDGLTVTHPAADPAGAARLLKRRLRGPVGSEDSRPGAPGSADRHPTDSVR
;
A
#
# COMPACT_ATOMS: atom_id res chain seq x y z
N MET A 1 35.91 -15.29 -3.84
CA MET A 1 34.98 -15.46 -4.99
C MET A 1 33.66 -14.79 -4.66
N LEU A 2 33.32 -13.72 -5.38
CA LEU A 2 31.96 -13.41 -5.83
C LEU A 2 32.11 -12.29 -6.86
N ALA A 3 32.30 -12.72 -8.10
CA ALA A 3 32.26 -11.87 -9.27
C ALA A 3 30.80 -11.71 -9.67
N VAL A 4 30.30 -10.47 -9.71
CA VAL A 4 29.32 -10.04 -10.69
C VAL A 4 29.71 -8.62 -11.11
N ARG A 5 30.47 -8.54 -12.19
CA ARG A 5 30.38 -7.41 -13.12
C ARG A 5 29.46 -7.88 -14.24
N ALA A 6 28.19 -7.51 -14.17
CA ALA A 6 27.36 -7.41 -15.36
C ALA A 6 27.36 -5.93 -15.76
N GLY A 7 28.20 -5.59 -16.73
CA GLY A 7 28.01 -4.39 -17.51
C GLY A 7 26.75 -4.57 -18.34
N THR A 8 25.68 -3.90 -17.97
CA THR A 8 24.57 -3.58 -18.88
C THR A 8 24.56 -2.06 -19.03
N PRO A 9 24.83 -1.52 -20.24
CA PRO A 9 24.47 -0.13 -20.52
C PRO A 9 22.93 -0.03 -20.47
N TYR A 10 22.41 1.17 -20.22
CA TYR A 10 20.99 1.51 -19.94
C TYR A 10 20.58 1.39 -18.47
N LEU A 11 20.60 2.50 -17.71
CA LEU A 11 19.95 2.60 -16.39
C LEU A 11 18.93 3.76 -16.39
N PRO A 12 17.68 3.53 -16.83
CA PRO A 12 16.59 4.52 -16.83
C PRO A 12 16.16 5.03 -15.43
N TRP A 13 16.78 4.54 -14.36
CA TRP A 13 16.40 4.75 -12.96
C TRP A 13 16.87 6.09 -12.37
N HIS A 14 17.58 6.93 -13.14
CA HIS A 14 17.92 8.28 -12.72
C HIS A 14 16.78 9.28 -12.89
N ASP A 15 15.83 9.01 -13.79
CA ASP A 15 14.65 9.85 -13.93
C ASP A 15 13.56 9.40 -12.94
N PRO A 16 13.25 10.21 -11.91
CA PRO A 16 12.18 9.89 -10.97
C PRO A 16 10.84 9.67 -11.65
N ARG A 17 10.59 10.34 -12.78
CA ARG A 17 9.33 10.18 -13.53
C ARG A 17 9.19 8.76 -14.06
N GLU A 18 10.27 8.22 -14.60
CA GLU A 18 10.30 6.87 -15.17
C GLU A 18 10.25 5.81 -14.06
N ALA A 19 11.02 5.99 -12.99
CA ALA A 19 10.93 5.13 -11.82
C ALA A 19 9.50 5.04 -11.26
N THR A 20 8.84 6.19 -11.09
CA THR A 20 7.45 6.26 -10.64
C THR A 20 6.48 5.62 -11.64
N ARG A 21 6.71 5.77 -12.96
CA ARG A 21 5.91 5.11 -14.00
C ARG A 21 5.98 3.59 -13.89
N LEU A 22 7.16 3.04 -13.62
CA LEU A 22 7.38 1.61 -13.43
C LEU A 22 6.75 1.10 -12.13
N LEU A 23 6.83 1.89 -11.04
CA LEU A 23 6.11 1.58 -9.81
C LEU A 23 4.60 1.54 -10.03
N ARG A 24 4.04 2.53 -10.74
CA ARG A 24 2.61 2.52 -11.11
C ARG A 24 2.24 1.27 -11.90
N TYR A 25 3.06 0.89 -12.88
CA TYR A 25 2.83 -0.34 -13.65
C TYR A 25 2.83 -1.59 -12.75
N ALA A 26 3.79 -1.71 -11.83
CA ALA A 26 3.84 -2.81 -10.88
C ALA A 26 2.59 -2.83 -9.97
N LEU A 27 2.15 -1.67 -9.48
CA LEU A 27 0.93 -1.53 -8.66
C LEU A 27 -0.34 -1.89 -9.44
N HIS A 28 -0.45 -1.51 -10.71
CA HIS A 28 -1.57 -1.91 -11.57
C HIS A 28 -1.68 -3.43 -11.70
N ARG A 29 -0.54 -4.13 -11.83
CA ARG A 29 -0.51 -5.61 -11.86
C ARG A 29 -0.97 -6.24 -10.55
N GLU A 30 -0.85 -5.52 -9.44
CA GLU A 30 -1.31 -5.95 -8.11
C GLU A 30 -2.77 -5.58 -7.83
N GLY A 31 -3.46 -4.91 -8.78
CA GLY A 31 -4.87 -4.53 -8.70
C GLY A 31 -5.14 -3.06 -8.35
N PHE A 32 -4.09 -2.24 -8.17
CA PHE A 32 -4.24 -0.81 -7.88
C PHE A 32 -4.38 -0.03 -9.20
N THR A 33 -5.61 0.24 -9.62
CA THR A 33 -5.90 0.88 -10.93
C THR A 33 -6.04 2.39 -10.86
N HIS A 34 -6.35 2.94 -9.69
CA HIS A 34 -6.54 4.37 -9.47
C HIS A 34 -5.32 4.95 -8.77
N THR A 35 -4.36 5.44 -9.55
CA THR A 35 -3.16 6.09 -9.03
C THR A 35 -2.93 7.42 -9.77
N TYR A 36 -2.42 8.41 -9.05
CA TYR A 36 -2.12 9.72 -9.61
C TYR A 36 -0.61 9.98 -9.58
N GLN A 37 -0.03 10.33 -10.73
CA GLN A 37 1.39 10.68 -10.83
C GLN A 37 1.56 12.17 -11.10
N SER A 38 2.49 12.79 -10.38
CA SER A 38 3.03 14.11 -10.70
C SER A 38 4.56 14.05 -10.78
N SER A 39 5.17 14.95 -11.54
CA SER A 39 6.63 15.02 -11.72
C SER A 39 7.08 16.46 -11.91
N GLY A 40 8.16 16.85 -11.25
CA GLY A 40 8.76 18.18 -11.33
C GLY A 40 10.02 18.31 -10.48
N ASN A 41 10.91 19.25 -10.82
CA ASN A 41 12.13 19.58 -10.05
C ASN A 41 13.02 18.38 -9.68
N GLY A 42 13.20 17.41 -10.59
CA GLY A 42 14.03 16.23 -10.32
C GLY A 42 13.44 15.31 -9.25
N MET A 43 12.11 15.35 -9.07
CA MET A 43 11.33 14.47 -8.21
C MET A 43 10.08 13.99 -8.95
N SER A 44 9.53 12.87 -8.52
CA SER A 44 8.21 12.42 -8.94
C SER A 44 7.44 11.89 -7.76
N VAL A 45 6.13 12.04 -7.79
CA VAL A 45 5.22 11.64 -6.72
C VAL A 45 4.15 10.73 -7.31
N LEU A 46 3.82 9.67 -6.58
CA LEU A 46 2.74 8.75 -6.89
C LEU A 46 1.81 8.63 -5.68
N SER A 47 0.59 9.13 -5.82
CA SER A 47 -0.47 8.87 -4.85
C SER A 47 -1.14 7.55 -5.23
N VAL A 48 -1.07 6.57 -4.33
CA VAL A 48 -1.63 5.23 -4.49
C VAL A 48 -3.03 5.15 -3.86
N THR A 49 -3.21 5.82 -2.73
CA THR A 49 -4.51 6.09 -2.08
C THR A 49 -4.50 7.52 -1.51
N THR A 50 -5.59 7.97 -0.87
CA THR A 50 -5.61 9.28 -0.17
C THR A 50 -4.57 9.34 0.97
N GLU A 51 -4.34 8.20 1.62
CA GLU A 51 -3.43 8.09 2.78
C GLU A 51 -2.01 7.64 2.41
N LEU A 52 -1.78 7.25 1.14
CA LEU A 52 -0.49 6.69 0.71
C LEU A 52 0.06 7.43 -0.50
N THR A 53 1.08 8.25 -0.23
CA THR A 53 1.86 8.95 -1.24
C THR A 53 3.30 8.46 -1.22
N VAL A 54 3.80 8.11 -2.40
CA VAL A 54 5.19 7.68 -2.62
C VAL A 54 5.94 8.78 -3.35
N TRP A 55 7.03 9.24 -2.75
CA TRP A 55 7.97 10.17 -3.37
C TRP A 55 9.15 9.42 -3.97
N CYS A 56 9.51 9.74 -5.20
CA CYS A 56 10.73 9.30 -5.83
C CYS A 56 11.71 10.48 -5.89
N ARG A 57 12.84 10.36 -5.18
CA ARG A 57 13.93 11.34 -5.19
C ARG A 57 15.27 10.63 -5.10
N LYS A 58 16.26 11.09 -5.87
CA LYS A 58 17.64 10.58 -5.84
C LYS A 58 17.76 9.04 -5.96
N GLY A 59 16.91 8.41 -6.78
CA GLY A 59 16.93 6.95 -6.98
C GLY A 59 16.29 6.12 -5.86
N THR A 60 15.51 6.75 -4.99
CA THR A 60 14.86 6.10 -3.85
C THR A 60 13.38 6.44 -3.82
N PHE A 61 12.53 5.43 -3.63
CA PHE A 61 11.15 5.58 -3.22
C PHE A 61 11.07 5.79 -1.72
N VAL A 62 10.28 6.76 -1.30
CA VAL A 62 10.08 7.14 0.09
C VAL A 62 8.57 7.25 0.32
N TRP A 63 8.06 6.71 1.42
CA TRP A 63 6.69 6.90 1.87
C TRP A 63 6.62 6.87 3.40
N ASP A 64 5.54 7.40 3.95
CA ASP A 64 5.26 7.30 5.39
C ASP A 64 4.49 6.00 5.68
N GLU A 65 4.85 5.26 6.72
CA GLU A 65 4.21 4.05 7.24
C GLU A 65 4.05 4.12 8.75
N ASP A 66 2.83 4.40 9.21
CA ASP A 66 2.47 4.54 10.62
C ASP A 66 3.39 5.53 11.37
N GLY A 67 3.71 6.66 10.72
CA GLY A 67 4.62 7.68 11.25
C GLY A 67 6.10 7.37 11.07
N LEU A 68 6.45 6.24 10.44
CA LEU A 68 7.82 5.89 10.08
C LEU A 68 8.08 6.16 8.61
N THR A 69 9.16 6.86 8.31
CA THR A 69 9.61 7.03 6.93
C THR A 69 10.26 5.74 6.43
N VAL A 70 9.61 5.09 5.46
CA VAL A 70 10.15 3.91 4.78
C VAL A 70 10.86 4.33 3.50
N THR A 71 12.00 3.69 3.22
CA THR A 71 12.77 3.93 2.01
C THR A 71 12.99 2.63 1.25
N HIS A 72 12.93 2.70 -0.08
CA HIS A 72 13.14 1.55 -0.96
C HIS A 72 13.89 1.95 -2.23
N PRO A 73 14.79 1.11 -2.76
CA PRO A 73 15.47 1.40 -4.02
C PRO A 73 14.50 1.59 -5.18
N ALA A 74 14.69 2.64 -5.98
CA ALA A 74 13.91 2.86 -7.20
C ALA A 74 14.23 1.85 -8.32
N ALA A 75 15.36 1.14 -8.18
CA ALA A 75 15.77 0.05 -9.05
C ALA A 75 14.92 -1.23 -8.87
N ASP A 76 14.12 -1.33 -7.80
CA ASP A 76 13.18 -2.43 -7.59
C ASP A 76 11.73 -1.95 -7.35
N PRO A 77 11.04 -1.47 -8.40
CA PRO A 77 9.63 -1.06 -8.29
C PRO A 77 8.68 -2.21 -7.92
N ALA A 78 9.02 -3.45 -8.28
CA ALA A 78 8.20 -4.62 -7.96
C ALA A 78 8.25 -4.95 -6.47
N GLY A 79 9.44 -4.88 -5.85
CA GLY A 79 9.60 -4.96 -4.40
C GLY A 79 8.81 -3.90 -3.67
N ALA A 80 8.93 -2.64 -4.09
CA ALA A 80 8.15 -1.55 -3.52
C ALA A 80 6.64 -1.81 -3.63
N ALA A 81 6.13 -2.23 -4.79
CA ALA A 81 4.71 -2.55 -4.98
C ALA A 81 4.22 -3.64 -4.02
N ARG A 82 5.02 -4.70 -3.77
CA ARG A 82 4.69 -5.75 -2.79
C ARG A 82 4.60 -5.21 -1.36
N LEU A 83 5.51 -4.31 -0.97
CA LEU A 83 5.49 -3.67 0.36
C LEU A 83 4.22 -2.82 0.52
N LEU A 84 3.94 -1.96 -0.47
CA LEU A 84 2.76 -1.10 -0.48
C LEU A 84 1.46 -1.93 -0.44
N LYS A 85 1.39 -3.02 -1.21
CA LYS A 85 0.27 -3.96 -1.18
C LYS A 85 0.07 -4.57 0.20
N ARG A 86 1.15 -5.01 0.87
CA ARG A 86 1.06 -5.60 2.20
C ARG A 86 0.54 -4.57 3.21
N ARG A 87 1.04 -3.34 3.15
CA ARG A 87 0.61 -2.23 4.01
C ARG A 87 -0.88 -1.90 3.80
N LEU A 88 -1.32 -1.80 2.55
CA LEU A 88 -2.73 -1.55 2.21
C LEU A 88 -3.65 -2.73 2.50
N ARG A 89 -3.10 -3.93 2.73
CA ARG A 89 -3.81 -5.12 3.22
C ARG A 89 -3.79 -5.26 4.75
N GLY A 90 -3.40 -4.22 5.50
CA GLY A 90 -3.41 -4.21 6.98
C GLY A 90 -4.71 -4.79 7.56
N PRO A 91 -4.62 -5.39 8.76
CA PRO A 91 -5.34 -6.61 9.12
C PRO A 91 -6.79 -6.52 8.70
N VAL A 92 -7.22 -7.47 7.86
CA VAL A 92 -8.64 -7.81 7.69
C VAL A 92 -9.25 -7.71 9.07
N GLY A 93 -10.27 -6.85 9.18
CA GLY A 93 -10.83 -6.43 10.44
C GLY A 93 -10.88 -7.58 11.43
N SER A 94 -10.43 -7.32 12.66
CA SER A 94 -11.07 -7.94 13.80
C SER A 94 -12.55 -7.61 13.65
N GLU A 95 -13.27 -8.47 12.93
CA GLU A 95 -14.72 -8.53 12.98
C GLU A 95 -15.04 -8.53 14.46
N ASP A 96 -15.79 -7.51 14.86
CA ASP A 96 -16.58 -7.46 16.07
C ASP A 96 -17.13 -8.87 16.36
N SER A 97 -16.39 -9.63 17.16
CA SER A 97 -16.93 -10.79 17.84
C SER A 97 -17.84 -10.24 18.93
N ARG A 98 -19.01 -9.76 18.51
CA ARG A 98 -20.20 -9.67 19.36
C ARG A 98 -21.19 -10.75 18.93
N PRO A 99 -21.00 -12.01 19.35
CA PRO A 99 -22.11 -12.93 19.35
C PRO A 99 -23.03 -12.55 20.54
N GLY A 100 -24.16 -11.93 20.21
CA GLY A 100 -25.40 -12.02 20.97
C GLY A 100 -25.52 -11.15 22.22
N ALA A 101 -26.07 -9.94 22.07
CA ALA A 101 -26.95 -9.44 23.13
C ALA A 101 -28.20 -10.35 23.16
N PRO A 102 -28.65 -10.79 24.34
CA PRO A 102 -29.70 -11.79 24.47
C PRO A 102 -31.01 -11.23 23.92
N GLY A 103 -31.64 -11.99 23.03
CA GLY A 103 -33.01 -11.76 22.65
C GLY A 103 -33.85 -11.63 23.90
N SER A 104 -34.46 -10.46 24.07
CA SER A 104 -35.54 -10.19 24.99
C SER A 104 -36.68 -11.16 24.67
N ALA A 105 -36.59 -12.37 25.23
CA ALA A 105 -37.73 -13.26 25.34
C ALA A 105 -38.67 -12.60 26.35
N ASP A 106 -39.64 -11.90 25.78
CA ASP A 106 -40.96 -11.62 26.31
C ASP A 106 -41.30 -12.55 27.49
N ARG A 107 -41.10 -12.04 28.71
CA ARG A 107 -41.69 -12.62 29.91
C ARG A 107 -42.80 -11.69 30.35
N HIS A 108 -43.98 -11.88 29.77
CA HIS A 108 -45.20 -11.39 30.38
C HIS A 108 -45.55 -12.31 31.57
N PRO A 109 -45.77 -11.77 32.78
CA PRO A 109 -46.25 -12.55 33.92
C PRO A 109 -47.77 -12.80 33.83
N THR A 110 -48.19 -13.98 34.35
CA THR A 110 -49.46 -14.39 35.02
C THR A 110 -50.72 -13.54 34.78
N ASP A 111 -51.92 -14.08 34.50
CA ASP A 111 -52.79 -14.84 35.44
C ASP A 111 -54.15 -15.16 34.77
N SER A 112 -54.97 -15.99 35.41
CA SER A 112 -56.45 -16.09 35.34
C SER A 112 -57.09 -17.35 34.70
N VAL A 113 -57.36 -18.33 35.58
CA VAL A 113 -58.67 -18.96 35.86
C VAL A 113 -59.58 -19.34 34.66
N ARG A 114 -59.77 -20.66 34.47
CA ARG A 114 -61.11 -21.30 34.54
C ARG A 114 -61.01 -22.81 34.76
#